data_AF-A0A965GGJ9-F1
#
_entry.id   AF-A0A965GGJ9-F1
#
_cell.length_a   1.000
_cell.length_b   1.000
_cell.length_c   1.000
_cell.angle_alpha   90.00
_cell.angle_beta   90.00
_cell.angle_gamma   90.00
#
_symmetry.space_group_name_H-M   'P 1'
#
loop_
_entity.id
_entity.type
_entity.pdbx_description
1 polymer ?
#
loop_
_entity_poly.entity_id
_entity_poly.type
_entity_poly.pdbx_seq_one_letter_code
_entity_poly.pdbx_strand_id
1 'polypeptide(L)'
;MGLAHFQYQISRHLRRLASLNRFGRRDNGFTLTELVIAMVVLGVLSSIAIPSFLGSRNNSYDKEAQSSIEVVLRAAKFHYQSQGDFSDGSSAQCGDSTGLAADLQKLEPNVDVVASSVSSTNARIISVQAVQTWSSNAELLGCQGFYAVALSSSGSCWAGRIILEGKYLASGSVSPVAVNTQTNTSNNAVTTWSALAVNGNAFGVLKPQTSAADGDNTNGLVAIKNACKAKTQSTGVATTSSNYIAPSQFYATWRDVTSGGVANSSSSSSSVTPALTCATGGTCAFLEIGPGGGPVFYVQPLSGTFASPGSTCNTAGVGGISTCKYLEAAPIGWITETQTPAQTNCGASGGTNGTSTDDPVCKWSANSTVLIGTTASGLGAGRANTVAIIGQSGGGSTLGYAASAADAYRGGGYTDWFLGSVLELNEFCKYGRNQTTGDITVSCNSTGSLRTGIRSPSYWMSTEIDATGSRYQNTSNGSQGNAGKGIGSGVRPIRAFG
;
A
#
# COMPACT_ATOMS: atom_id res chain seq x y z
N MET A 1 -39.83 24.93 40.93
CA MET A 1 -39.08 26.21 40.91
C MET A 1 -37.91 26.28 39.91
N GLY A 2 -37.36 25.18 39.39
CA GLY A 2 -36.13 25.24 38.55
C GLY A 2 -36.25 25.91 37.16
N LEU A 3 -37.34 25.68 36.40
CA LEU A 3 -37.43 26.14 34.99
C LEU A 3 -37.43 27.66 34.80
N ALA A 4 -38.12 28.42 35.66
CA ALA A 4 -38.16 29.88 35.57
C ALA A 4 -36.78 30.52 35.82
N HIS A 5 -36.00 29.93 36.72
CA HIS A 5 -34.65 30.40 37.03
C HIS A 5 -33.67 30.13 35.88
N PHE A 6 -33.84 29.02 35.17
CA PHE A 6 -33.01 28.66 34.01
C PHE A 6 -33.25 29.58 32.81
N GLN A 7 -34.51 29.90 32.48
CA GLN A 7 -34.83 30.84 31.40
C GLN A 7 -34.32 32.27 31.67
N TYR A 8 -34.34 32.72 32.93
CA TYR A 8 -33.77 34.02 33.31
C TYR A 8 -32.26 34.10 33.05
N GLN A 9 -31.50 33.04 33.31
CA GLN A 9 -30.05 33.03 33.06
C GLN A 9 -29.70 33.01 31.56
N ILE A 10 -30.43 32.25 30.74
CA ILE A 10 -30.23 32.21 29.28
C ILE A 10 -30.50 33.60 28.66
N SER A 11 -31.58 34.27 29.07
CA SER A 11 -31.89 35.64 28.58
C SER A 11 -30.80 36.65 28.95
N ARG A 12 -30.13 36.48 30.10
CA ARG A 12 -29.02 37.33 30.54
C ARG A 12 -27.71 37.09 29.76
N HIS A 13 -27.48 35.87 29.26
CA HIS A 13 -26.31 35.55 28.41
C HIS A 13 -26.51 35.99 26.95
N LEU A 14 -27.71 35.81 26.37
CA LEU A 14 -28.01 36.29 25.03
C LEU A 14 -27.91 37.83 24.91
N ARG A 15 -28.30 38.58 25.94
CA ARG A 15 -28.08 40.04 26.00
C ARG A 15 -26.61 40.45 26.10
N ARG A 16 -25.72 39.59 26.63
CA ARG A 16 -24.26 39.84 26.61
C ARG A 16 -23.65 39.55 25.23
N LEU A 17 -24.08 38.49 24.54
CA LEU A 17 -23.64 38.21 23.16
C LEU A 17 -24.06 39.33 22.18
N ALA A 18 -25.26 39.91 22.34
CA ALA A 18 -25.68 41.08 21.57
C ALA A 18 -24.83 42.35 21.80
N SER A 19 -24.06 42.42 22.91
CA SER A 19 -23.21 43.58 23.23
C SER A 19 -21.78 43.50 22.66
N LEU A 20 -21.35 42.34 22.15
CA LEU A 20 -20.02 42.19 21.54
C LEU A 20 -19.95 42.68 20.09
N ASN A 21 -21.11 42.86 19.42
CA ASN A 21 -21.19 43.45 18.07
C ASN A 21 -21.14 44.99 18.08
N ARG A 22 -20.43 45.58 19.06
CA ARG A 22 -20.18 47.02 19.21
C ARG A 22 -18.70 47.41 19.15
N PHE A 23 -17.85 46.58 18.52
CA PHE A 23 -16.67 47.13 17.86
C PHE A 23 -17.15 48.01 16.72
N GLY A 24 -17.03 49.32 16.92
CA GLY A 24 -17.82 50.30 16.20
C GLY A 24 -17.51 50.36 14.71
N ARG A 25 -18.57 50.38 13.90
CA ARG A 25 -18.60 51.17 12.67
C ARG A 25 -18.33 52.64 13.03
N ARG A 26 -17.07 52.99 13.09
CA ARG A 26 -16.60 54.36 12.86
C ARG A 26 -16.16 54.37 11.42
N ASP A 27 -16.88 55.09 10.58
CA ASP A 27 -16.48 55.35 9.19
C ASP A 27 -15.35 56.42 9.17
N ASN A 28 -14.28 56.13 9.91
CA ASN A 28 -13.02 56.87 9.87
C ASN A 28 -12.23 56.30 8.69
N GLY A 29 -11.83 57.15 7.74
CA GLY A 29 -10.90 56.73 6.69
C GLY A 29 -9.58 56.22 7.31
N PHE A 30 -9.03 55.15 6.73
CA PHE A 30 -7.76 54.56 7.20
C PHE A 30 -6.69 55.63 7.33
N THR A 31 -6.04 55.70 8.51
CA THR A 31 -4.94 56.64 8.70
C THR A 31 -3.71 56.13 7.93
N LEU A 32 -2.93 57.04 7.32
CA LEU A 32 -1.70 56.66 6.61
C LEU A 32 -0.74 55.84 7.50
N THR A 33 -0.67 56.18 8.79
CA THR A 33 0.11 55.48 9.81
C THR A 33 -0.32 54.02 10.01
N GLU A 34 -1.60 53.71 9.91
CA GLU A 34 -2.16 52.38 10.15
C GLU A 34 -1.89 51.43 8.97
N LEU A 35 -1.97 51.94 7.74
CA LEU A 35 -1.51 51.21 6.55
C LEU A 35 0.01 51.04 6.53
N VAL A 36 0.77 52.04 6.98
CA VAL A 36 2.24 51.97 7.09
C VAL A 36 2.68 50.93 8.13
N ILE A 37 2.03 50.86 9.30
CA ILE A 37 2.32 49.81 10.30
C ILE A 37 1.92 48.43 9.77
N ALA A 38 0.75 48.31 9.11
CA ALA A 38 0.30 47.04 8.53
C ALA A 38 1.28 46.50 7.49
N MET A 39 1.78 47.32 6.56
CA MET A 39 2.73 46.86 5.55
C MET A 39 4.10 46.47 6.16
N VAL A 40 4.55 47.16 7.22
CA VAL A 40 5.79 46.82 7.94
C VAL A 40 5.64 45.46 8.64
N VAL A 41 4.54 45.22 9.35
CA VAL A 41 4.26 43.95 10.02
C VAL A 41 4.14 42.80 8.99
N LEU A 42 3.40 43.00 7.89
CA LEU A 42 3.28 42.01 6.82
C LEU A 42 4.64 41.73 6.15
N GLY A 43 5.49 42.74 5.97
CA GLY A 43 6.85 42.58 5.43
C GLY A 43 7.74 41.69 6.32
N VAL A 44 7.76 41.95 7.64
CA VAL A 44 8.55 41.17 8.61
C VAL A 44 8.03 39.73 8.74
N LEU A 45 6.72 39.52 8.70
CA LEU A 45 6.15 38.17 8.71
C LEU A 45 6.46 37.42 7.40
N SER A 46 6.41 38.11 6.26
CA SER A 46 6.67 37.50 4.94
C SER A 46 8.12 37.08 4.76
N SER A 47 9.09 37.85 5.26
CA SER A 47 10.52 37.50 5.13
C SER A 47 10.89 36.21 5.87
N ILE A 48 10.20 35.89 6.97
CA ILE A 48 10.35 34.63 7.71
C ILE A 48 9.55 33.49 7.04
N ALA A 49 8.32 33.78 6.58
CA ALA A 49 7.41 32.76 6.06
C ALA A 49 7.77 32.26 4.64
N ILE A 50 8.22 33.14 3.74
CA ILE A 50 8.42 32.79 2.32
C ILE A 50 9.45 31.66 2.11
N PRO A 51 10.65 31.66 2.74
CA PRO A 51 11.62 30.57 2.56
C PRO A 51 11.07 29.21 3.01
N SER A 52 10.34 29.17 4.13
CA SER A 52 9.70 27.96 4.65
C SER A 52 8.57 27.47 3.71
N PHE A 53 7.73 28.38 3.23
CA PHE A 53 6.64 28.08 2.30
C PHE A 53 7.17 27.52 0.96
N LEU A 54 8.24 28.10 0.41
CA LEU A 54 8.89 27.59 -0.81
C LEU A 54 9.48 26.19 -0.61
N GLY A 55 10.10 25.91 0.53
CA GLY A 55 10.59 24.57 0.88
C GLY A 55 9.45 23.54 0.97
N SER A 56 8.36 23.88 1.67
CA SER A 56 7.16 23.03 1.79
C SER A 56 6.51 22.74 0.43
N ARG A 57 6.39 23.76 -0.43
CA ARG A 57 5.87 23.66 -1.78
C ARG A 57 6.72 22.74 -2.67
N ASN A 58 8.05 22.89 -2.64
CA ASN A 58 8.95 22.06 -3.42
C ASN A 58 8.93 20.58 -2.96
N ASN A 59 8.86 20.32 -1.65
CA ASN A 59 8.66 18.97 -1.13
C ASN A 59 7.34 18.36 -1.62
N SER A 60 6.24 19.13 -1.63
CA SER A 60 4.95 18.65 -2.13
C SER A 60 5.02 18.22 -3.61
N TYR A 61 5.74 18.98 -4.46
CA TYR A 61 5.99 18.60 -5.85
C TYR A 61 6.89 17.37 -5.99
N ASP A 62 7.90 17.24 -5.13
CA ASP A 62 8.73 16.04 -5.07
C ASP A 62 7.91 14.79 -4.68
N LYS A 63 6.94 14.92 -3.77
CA LYS A 63 6.02 13.82 -3.41
C LYS A 63 5.05 13.42 -4.52
N GLU A 64 4.60 14.35 -5.35
CA GLU A 64 3.78 14.04 -6.53
C GLU A 64 4.54 13.14 -7.53
N ALA A 65 5.80 13.47 -7.81
CA ALA A 65 6.66 12.67 -8.69
C ALA A 65 6.99 11.29 -8.08
N GLN A 66 7.29 11.23 -6.78
CA GLN A 66 7.54 9.98 -6.05
C GLN A 66 6.33 9.04 -6.10
N SER A 67 5.13 9.56 -5.81
CA SER A 67 3.88 8.77 -5.84
C SER A 67 3.58 8.24 -7.25
N SER A 68 3.80 9.05 -8.28
CA SER A 68 3.58 8.65 -9.67
C SER A 68 4.56 7.56 -10.13
N ILE A 69 5.81 7.61 -9.66
CA ILE A 69 6.79 6.52 -9.86
C ILE A 69 6.33 5.23 -9.16
N GLU A 70 5.86 5.30 -7.90
CA GLU A 70 5.41 4.11 -7.16
C GLU A 70 4.24 3.38 -7.83
N VAL A 71 3.30 4.13 -8.41
CA VAL A 71 2.19 3.58 -9.22
C VAL A 71 2.74 2.79 -10.41
N VAL A 72 3.67 3.36 -11.17
CA VAL A 72 4.31 2.66 -12.31
C VAL A 72 5.18 1.48 -11.87
N LEU A 73 5.85 1.54 -10.70
CA LEU A 73 6.57 0.40 -10.14
C LEU A 73 5.62 -0.76 -9.74
N ARG A 74 4.39 -0.48 -9.33
CA ARG A 74 3.34 -1.50 -9.11
C ARG A 74 2.88 -2.11 -10.43
N ALA A 75 2.61 -1.27 -11.44
CA ALA A 75 2.28 -1.72 -12.80
C ALA A 75 3.35 -2.67 -13.36
N ALA A 76 4.62 -2.32 -13.24
CA ALA A 76 5.74 -3.15 -13.70
C ALA A 76 5.79 -4.51 -13.00
N LYS A 77 5.48 -4.58 -11.69
CA LYS A 77 5.38 -5.86 -10.96
C LYS A 77 4.20 -6.72 -11.42
N PHE A 78 3.07 -6.11 -11.75
CA PHE A 78 1.93 -6.83 -12.33
C PHE A 78 2.24 -7.34 -13.74
N HIS A 79 2.88 -6.52 -14.58
CA HIS A 79 3.37 -6.93 -15.90
C HIS A 79 4.32 -8.13 -15.82
N TYR A 80 5.29 -8.09 -14.89
CA TYR A 80 6.22 -9.18 -14.61
C TYR A 80 5.51 -10.49 -14.25
N GLN A 81 4.41 -10.44 -13.48
CA GLN A 81 3.62 -11.64 -13.15
C GLN A 81 2.96 -12.29 -14.37
N SER A 82 2.76 -11.54 -15.47
CA SER A 82 2.19 -12.05 -16.72
C SER A 82 3.23 -12.56 -17.72
N GLN A 83 4.41 -11.93 -17.80
CA GLN A 83 5.44 -12.24 -18.81
C GLN A 83 6.62 -13.07 -18.27
N GLY A 84 6.86 -13.07 -16.95
CA GLY A 84 8.06 -13.67 -16.33
C GLY A 84 9.33 -12.80 -16.40
N ASP A 85 9.27 -11.66 -17.10
CA ASP A 85 10.28 -10.60 -17.06
C ASP A 85 9.64 -9.20 -17.27
N PHE A 86 10.45 -8.14 -17.27
CA PHE A 86 10.01 -6.77 -17.52
C PHE A 86 10.07 -6.35 -19.00
N SER A 87 10.35 -7.25 -19.94
CA SER A 87 10.36 -6.94 -21.38
C SER A 87 8.94 -6.61 -21.87
N ASP A 88 8.78 -6.00 -23.06
CA ASP A 88 7.43 -5.80 -23.58
C ASP A 88 6.72 -7.12 -23.97
N GLY A 89 5.39 -7.14 -23.84
CA GLY A 89 4.61 -8.37 -24.06
C GLY A 89 4.39 -8.73 -25.53
N SER A 90 5.07 -8.08 -26.49
CA SER A 90 4.83 -8.25 -27.92
C SER A 90 6.04 -8.80 -28.68
N SER A 91 7.24 -8.28 -28.41
CA SER A 91 8.52 -8.69 -29.03
C SER A 91 9.57 -9.10 -28.00
N ALA A 92 9.24 -9.09 -26.70
CA ALA A 92 10.17 -9.32 -25.60
C ALA A 92 11.39 -8.38 -25.63
N GLN A 93 11.19 -7.12 -26.07
CA GLN A 93 12.27 -6.15 -26.17
C GLN A 93 12.73 -5.67 -24.79
N CYS A 94 14.04 -5.70 -24.57
CA CYS A 94 14.70 -5.06 -23.43
C CYS A 94 15.21 -3.66 -23.80
N GLY A 95 15.34 -2.78 -22.80
CA GLY A 95 15.80 -1.42 -23.02
C GLY A 95 14.67 -0.48 -23.41
N ASP A 96 14.96 0.45 -24.33
CA ASP A 96 14.01 1.43 -24.84
C ASP A 96 12.93 0.72 -25.67
N SER A 97 11.71 0.59 -25.12
CA SER A 97 10.56 0.02 -25.82
C SER A 97 9.30 0.86 -25.62
N THR A 98 8.66 1.24 -26.73
CA THR A 98 7.32 1.83 -26.76
C THR A 98 6.23 0.79 -26.49
N GLY A 99 6.50 -0.49 -26.75
CA GLY A 99 5.61 -1.60 -26.38
C GLY A 99 5.48 -1.71 -24.86
N LEU A 100 6.60 -1.67 -24.14
CA LEU A 100 6.62 -1.71 -22.67
C LEU A 100 5.85 -0.53 -22.07
N ALA A 101 6.08 0.68 -22.60
CA ALA A 101 5.33 1.85 -22.17
C ALA A 101 3.82 1.69 -22.38
N ALA A 102 3.40 1.17 -23.55
CA ALA A 102 2.00 0.91 -23.86
C ALA A 102 1.38 -0.22 -23.02
N ASP A 103 2.15 -1.24 -22.64
CA ASP A 103 1.68 -2.33 -21.78
C ASP A 103 1.44 -1.84 -20.34
N LEU A 104 2.38 -1.06 -19.78
CA LEU A 104 2.19 -0.44 -18.46
C LEU A 104 1.08 0.61 -18.46
N GLN A 105 0.89 1.33 -19.57
CA GLN A 105 -0.19 2.31 -19.73
C GLN A 105 -1.59 1.69 -19.63
N LYS A 106 -1.76 0.43 -20.05
CA LYS A 106 -3.03 -0.32 -19.91
C LYS A 106 -3.33 -0.67 -18.45
N LEU A 107 -2.29 -0.84 -17.63
CA LEU A 107 -2.41 -1.19 -16.22
C LEU A 107 -2.70 0.05 -15.35
N GLU A 108 -2.07 1.19 -15.68
CA GLU A 108 -2.21 2.44 -14.94
C GLU A 108 -2.63 3.62 -15.84
N PRO A 109 -3.93 3.72 -16.21
CA PRO A 109 -4.43 4.78 -17.10
C PRO A 109 -4.47 6.17 -16.47
N ASN A 110 -4.08 6.32 -15.20
CA ASN A 110 -4.12 7.58 -14.45
C ASN A 110 -2.83 8.42 -14.57
N VAL A 111 -1.79 7.86 -15.19
CA VAL A 111 -0.49 8.49 -15.42
C VAL A 111 -0.02 8.17 -16.83
N ASP A 112 0.75 9.06 -17.46
CA ASP A 112 1.25 8.87 -18.82
C ASP A 112 2.59 8.12 -18.76
N VAL A 113 2.67 6.94 -19.37
CA VAL A 113 3.90 6.14 -19.40
C VAL A 113 4.59 6.27 -20.76
N VAL A 114 5.88 6.62 -20.77
CA VAL A 114 6.66 6.86 -21.99
C VAL A 114 7.95 6.06 -22.03
N ALA A 115 8.42 5.74 -23.24
CA ALA A 115 9.65 4.97 -23.46
C ALA A 115 10.92 5.73 -22.98
N SER A 116 12.05 5.03 -22.85
CA SER A 116 13.26 5.60 -22.24
C SER A 116 14.00 6.61 -23.12
N SER A 117 13.69 6.66 -24.41
CA SER A 117 14.08 7.76 -25.32
C SER A 117 13.44 9.10 -24.93
N VAL A 118 12.22 9.08 -24.38
CA VAL A 118 11.38 10.25 -24.08
C VAL A 118 11.63 10.75 -22.66
N SER A 119 11.81 12.06 -22.51
CA SER A 119 12.00 12.71 -21.21
C SER A 119 10.67 12.93 -20.47
N SER A 120 10.67 12.66 -19.17
CA SER A 120 9.62 13.11 -18.27
C SER A 120 9.61 14.65 -18.24
N THR A 121 8.46 15.26 -18.53
CA THR A 121 8.30 16.72 -18.55
C THR A 121 7.50 17.25 -17.35
N ASN A 122 6.86 16.37 -16.58
CA ASN A 122 6.19 16.66 -15.32
C ASN A 122 6.01 15.38 -14.48
N ALA A 123 5.49 15.52 -13.26
CA ALA A 123 5.38 14.44 -12.29
C ALA A 123 4.54 13.23 -12.76
N ARG A 124 3.58 13.45 -13.66
CA ARG A 124 2.62 12.45 -14.17
C ARG A 124 3.00 11.85 -15.52
N ILE A 125 4.12 12.27 -16.12
CA ILE A 125 4.71 11.62 -17.30
C ILE A 125 5.93 10.83 -16.81
N ILE A 126 5.85 9.50 -16.79
CA ILE A 126 6.90 8.62 -16.27
C ILE A 126 7.63 7.96 -17.43
N SER A 127 8.92 8.26 -17.54
CA SER A 127 9.81 7.53 -18.46
C SER A 127 10.18 6.19 -17.84
N VAL A 128 10.06 5.10 -18.60
CA VAL A 128 10.29 3.73 -18.11
C VAL A 128 11.29 2.96 -18.96
N GLN A 129 11.94 1.98 -18.35
CA GLN A 129 12.79 1.05 -19.08
C GLN A 129 12.98 -0.30 -18.38
N ALA A 130 12.90 -1.38 -19.16
CA ALA A 130 13.40 -2.69 -18.79
C ALA A 130 14.93 -2.76 -18.94
N VAL A 131 15.58 -3.56 -18.11
CA VAL A 131 17.05 -3.68 -18.06
C VAL A 131 17.45 -5.13 -17.94
N GLN A 132 18.38 -5.53 -18.81
CA GLN A 132 19.00 -6.85 -18.77
C GLN A 132 19.78 -7.03 -17.47
N THR A 133 19.76 -8.25 -16.95
CA THR A 133 20.49 -8.63 -15.74
C THR A 133 21.29 -9.89 -15.98
N TRP A 134 22.27 -10.13 -15.11
CA TRP A 134 23.16 -11.27 -15.15
C TRP A 134 23.12 -12.06 -13.85
N SER A 135 23.56 -13.31 -13.88
CA SER A 135 23.84 -14.11 -12.69
C SER A 135 25.16 -13.69 -12.04
N SER A 136 25.45 -14.21 -10.84
CA SER A 136 26.78 -14.08 -10.22
C SER A 136 27.91 -14.63 -11.09
N ASN A 137 27.59 -15.48 -12.05
CA ASN A 137 28.52 -16.16 -12.96
C ASN A 137 28.56 -15.48 -14.35
N ALA A 138 28.03 -14.25 -14.47
CA ALA A 138 27.95 -13.46 -15.71
C ALA A 138 27.12 -14.08 -16.86
N GLU A 139 26.19 -14.97 -16.55
CA GLU A 139 25.19 -15.48 -17.50
C GLU A 139 24.04 -14.47 -17.67
N LEU A 140 23.54 -14.24 -18.88
CA LEU A 140 22.43 -13.32 -19.15
C LEU A 140 21.08 -13.92 -18.69
N LEU A 141 20.35 -13.19 -17.85
CA LEU A 141 19.09 -13.63 -17.22
C LEU A 141 17.83 -12.90 -17.74
N GLY A 142 17.93 -12.22 -18.89
CA GLY A 142 16.82 -11.44 -19.46
C GLY A 142 16.49 -10.17 -18.68
N CYS A 143 15.30 -9.61 -18.91
CA CYS A 143 14.89 -8.30 -18.42
C CYS A 143 14.39 -8.34 -16.97
N GLN A 144 15.27 -8.64 -16.00
CA GLN A 144 14.88 -8.78 -14.58
C GLN A 144 15.17 -7.50 -13.75
N GLY A 145 15.51 -6.40 -14.42
CA GLY A 145 15.60 -5.06 -13.87
C GLY A 145 14.59 -4.11 -14.54
N PHE A 146 14.12 -3.11 -13.79
CA PHE A 146 13.19 -2.10 -14.27
C PHE A 146 13.48 -0.74 -13.63
N TYR A 147 13.30 0.34 -14.38
CA TYR A 147 13.42 1.72 -13.89
C TYR A 147 12.23 2.57 -14.33
N ALA A 148 11.83 3.50 -13.46
CA ALA A 148 10.79 4.49 -13.69
C ALA A 148 11.25 5.87 -13.19
N VAL A 149 11.00 6.93 -13.96
CA VAL A 149 11.64 8.24 -13.78
C VAL A 149 10.66 9.37 -14.03
N ALA A 150 10.56 10.30 -13.09
CA ALA A 150 9.62 11.43 -13.16
C ALA A 150 10.25 12.77 -12.74
N LEU A 151 9.93 13.83 -13.46
CA LEU A 151 10.37 15.19 -13.20
C LEU A 151 9.40 15.92 -12.27
N SER A 152 9.85 16.28 -11.08
CA SER A 152 9.10 17.11 -10.15
C SER A 152 8.99 18.56 -10.64
N SER A 153 7.87 19.21 -10.33
CA SER A 153 7.72 20.67 -10.52
C SER A 153 8.68 21.51 -9.65
N SER A 154 9.38 20.91 -8.67
CA SER A 154 10.54 21.51 -7.99
C SER A 154 11.76 21.71 -8.91
N GLY A 155 11.80 20.99 -10.04
CA GLY A 155 12.96 20.88 -10.91
C GLY A 155 13.85 19.67 -10.66
N SER A 156 13.57 18.88 -9.62
CA SER A 156 14.30 17.64 -9.32
C SER A 156 13.82 16.47 -10.17
N CYS A 157 14.73 15.63 -10.65
CA CYS A 157 14.39 14.37 -11.31
C CYS A 157 14.46 13.22 -10.31
N TRP A 158 13.39 12.46 -10.17
CA TRP A 158 13.27 11.31 -9.24
C TRP A 158 13.31 9.99 -10.01
N ALA A 159 13.92 8.97 -9.40
CA ALA A 159 14.14 7.67 -10.01
C ALA A 159 13.73 6.54 -9.05
N GLY A 160 12.93 5.60 -9.54
CA GLY A 160 12.66 4.32 -8.90
C GLY A 160 13.28 3.17 -9.70
N ARG A 161 13.76 2.15 -9.00
CA ARG A 161 14.38 0.93 -9.54
C ARG A 161 13.76 -0.30 -8.91
N ILE A 162 13.58 -1.36 -9.69
CA ILE A 162 13.39 -2.74 -9.21
C ILE A 162 14.48 -3.61 -9.84
N ILE A 163 15.17 -4.43 -9.04
CA ILE A 163 15.98 -5.55 -9.52
C ILE A 163 15.61 -6.76 -8.67
N LEU A 164 15.37 -7.92 -9.28
CA LEU A 164 14.96 -9.11 -8.55
C LEU A 164 16.12 -9.78 -7.80
N GLU A 165 15.81 -10.61 -6.82
CA GLU A 165 16.82 -11.23 -5.96
C GLU A 165 17.76 -12.15 -6.76
N GLY A 166 19.07 -12.03 -6.47
CA GLY A 166 20.11 -12.80 -7.16
C GLY A 166 20.39 -12.35 -8.60
N LYS A 167 19.85 -11.19 -9.01
CA LYS A 167 20.11 -10.58 -10.32
C LYS A 167 21.08 -9.41 -10.18
N TYR A 168 22.05 -9.34 -11.10
CA TYR A 168 23.11 -8.34 -11.10
C TYR A 168 23.02 -7.48 -12.37
N LEU A 169 23.50 -6.23 -12.31
CA LEU A 169 23.74 -5.44 -13.53
C LEU A 169 25.12 -5.83 -14.11
N ALA A 170 25.34 -5.63 -15.40
CA ALA A 170 26.64 -5.89 -16.01
C ALA A 170 27.72 -4.99 -15.35
N SER A 171 28.93 -5.51 -15.22
CA SER A 171 30.08 -4.75 -14.70
C SER A 171 30.27 -3.45 -15.51
N GLY A 172 30.38 -2.31 -14.82
CA GLY A 172 30.46 -0.98 -15.44
C GLY A 172 29.12 -0.37 -15.88
N SER A 173 27.97 -1.00 -15.63
CA SER A 173 26.66 -0.40 -15.91
C SER A 173 26.38 0.82 -15.04
N VAL A 174 25.98 1.93 -15.67
CA VAL A 174 25.45 3.10 -14.98
C VAL A 174 23.93 3.04 -14.86
N SER A 175 23.38 3.60 -13.78
CA SER A 175 21.93 3.70 -13.57
C SER A 175 21.35 4.90 -14.36
N PRO A 176 20.07 4.87 -14.79
CA PRO A 176 19.71 5.46 -16.08
C PRO A 176 19.22 6.93 -16.09
N VAL A 177 19.48 7.74 -15.06
CA VAL A 177 18.96 9.13 -14.86
C VAL A 177 20.12 10.11 -14.64
N ALA A 178 20.10 11.41 -15.02
CA ALA A 178 21.36 11.92 -15.61
C ALA A 178 21.74 13.47 -15.55
N VAL A 179 22.75 13.97 -14.76
CA VAL A 179 23.66 15.20 -14.94
C VAL A 179 25.06 15.14 -14.18
N ASN A 180 26.19 15.60 -14.78
CA ASN A 180 27.60 15.69 -14.28
C ASN A 180 28.10 17.16 -14.07
N THR A 181 29.36 17.53 -13.76
CA THR A 181 30.65 16.85 -13.44
C THR A 181 31.06 17.11 -11.99
N GLN A 182 31.79 16.17 -11.38
CA GLN A 182 32.70 16.53 -10.28
C GLN A 182 34.03 15.79 -10.44
N THR A 183 35.10 16.53 -10.72
CA THR A 183 36.48 16.03 -10.58
C THR A 183 36.76 15.82 -9.09
N ASN A 184 36.82 14.55 -8.67
CA ASN A 184 37.19 14.23 -7.30
C ASN A 184 38.65 14.60 -7.03
N THR A 185 38.88 15.73 -6.36
CA THR A 185 40.20 16.18 -5.89
C THR A 185 40.59 15.58 -4.53
N SER A 186 39.74 14.75 -3.91
CA SER A 186 40.10 13.93 -2.76
C SER A 186 40.65 12.58 -3.22
N ASN A 187 41.99 12.45 -3.17
CA ASN A 187 42.75 11.24 -3.50
C ASN A 187 42.25 10.00 -2.71
N ASN A 188 41.33 9.27 -3.31
CA ASN A 188 41.17 7.84 -3.09
C ASN A 188 40.67 7.22 -4.39
N ALA A 189 41.36 6.17 -4.86
CA ALA A 189 41.01 5.52 -6.12
C ALA A 189 39.58 4.98 -6.05
N VAL A 190 38.75 5.30 -7.04
CA VAL A 190 37.42 4.68 -7.18
C VAL A 190 37.65 3.22 -7.55
N THR A 191 37.57 2.34 -6.57
CA THR A 191 37.62 0.90 -6.79
C THR A 191 36.43 0.48 -7.65
N THR A 192 36.74 -0.25 -8.72
CA THR A 192 35.73 -0.85 -9.60
C THR A 192 34.85 -1.80 -8.79
N TRP A 193 33.54 -1.63 -8.89
CA TRP A 193 32.57 -2.41 -8.12
C TRP A 193 32.54 -3.85 -8.62
N SER A 194 33.12 -4.78 -7.84
CA SER A 194 32.86 -6.21 -8.00
C SER A 194 31.42 -6.52 -7.55
N ALA A 195 30.77 -7.43 -8.27
CA ALA A 195 29.36 -7.80 -8.18
C ALA A 195 28.73 -7.77 -6.77
N LEU A 196 28.08 -6.64 -6.44
CA LEU A 196 27.27 -6.48 -5.23
C LEU A 196 25.78 -6.46 -5.60
N ALA A 197 25.00 -7.24 -4.87
CA ALA A 197 23.58 -7.43 -5.12
C ALA A 197 22.80 -6.11 -4.91
N VAL A 198 22.13 -5.64 -5.97
CA VAL A 198 21.28 -4.43 -5.95
C VAL A 198 19.79 -4.77 -5.87
N ASN A 199 19.49 -5.90 -5.20
CA ASN A 199 18.18 -6.51 -5.03
C ASN A 199 17.12 -5.54 -4.47
N GLY A 200 15.87 -5.77 -4.86
CA GLY A 200 14.69 -5.09 -4.33
C GLY A 200 14.37 -3.76 -4.99
N ASN A 201 13.45 -3.03 -4.35
CA ASN A 201 13.11 -1.66 -4.72
C ASN A 201 14.19 -0.70 -4.19
N ALA A 202 14.58 0.28 -5.01
CA ALA A 202 15.45 1.36 -4.57
C ALA A 202 15.13 2.68 -5.28
N PHE A 203 15.51 3.79 -4.66
CA PHE A 203 15.10 5.13 -5.05
C PHE A 203 16.27 6.11 -5.04
N GLY A 204 16.32 7.00 -6.04
CA GLY A 204 17.35 8.02 -6.19
C GLY A 204 16.77 9.36 -6.66
N VAL A 205 17.57 10.42 -6.56
CA VAL A 205 17.18 11.77 -6.97
C VAL A 205 18.37 12.52 -7.56
N LEU A 206 18.08 13.38 -8.54
CA LEU A 206 19.03 14.32 -9.11
C LEU A 206 18.40 15.72 -9.05
N LYS A 207 18.95 16.57 -8.17
CA LYS A 207 18.43 17.92 -7.88
C LYS A 207 19.25 19.01 -8.61
N PRO A 208 18.62 20.13 -9.01
CA PRO A 208 19.33 21.27 -9.57
C PRO A 208 20.23 21.88 -8.50
N GLN A 209 21.45 22.23 -8.89
CA GLN A 209 22.43 22.88 -8.02
C GLN A 209 22.79 24.24 -8.62
N THR A 210 22.60 25.29 -7.83
CA THR A 210 23.15 26.62 -8.10
C THR A 210 24.48 26.74 -7.41
N SER A 211 25.50 27.24 -8.12
CA SER A 211 26.77 27.60 -7.50
C SER A 211 26.58 28.65 -6.40
N ALA A 212 26.88 28.27 -5.17
CA ALA A 212 27.39 29.22 -4.18
C ALA A 212 28.85 29.59 -4.54
N ALA A 213 29.51 30.41 -3.72
CA ALA A 213 30.74 31.18 -4.01
C ALA A 213 31.95 30.43 -4.60
N ASP A 214 31.93 29.09 -4.62
CA ASP A 214 33.00 28.15 -4.96
C ASP A 214 32.64 27.21 -6.16
N GLY A 215 32.07 27.79 -7.21
CA GLY A 215 32.53 27.57 -8.59
C GLY A 215 32.16 26.28 -9.36
N ASP A 216 32.27 25.08 -8.78
CA ASP A 216 32.53 23.85 -9.57
C ASP A 216 31.36 22.86 -9.76
N ASN A 217 30.17 23.12 -9.19
CA ASN A 217 29.04 22.16 -9.22
C ASN A 217 27.80 22.73 -9.95
N THR A 218 27.70 22.56 -11.27
CA THR A 218 26.65 23.21 -12.11
C THR A 218 25.59 22.26 -12.70
N ASN A 219 24.79 21.62 -11.83
CA ASN A 219 23.57 20.93 -12.27
C ASN A 219 22.45 21.93 -12.63
N GLY A 220 22.55 22.54 -13.81
CA GLY A 220 21.56 23.51 -14.30
C GLY A 220 20.16 22.89 -14.49
N LEU A 221 19.11 23.61 -14.10
CA LEU A 221 17.71 23.17 -14.18
C LEU A 221 17.31 22.66 -15.58
N VAL A 222 17.81 23.30 -16.64
CA VAL A 222 17.54 22.90 -18.04
C VAL A 222 18.17 21.54 -18.37
N ALA A 223 19.37 21.24 -17.87
CA ALA A 223 20.04 19.97 -18.09
C ALA A 223 19.25 18.81 -17.46
N ILE A 224 18.77 18.99 -16.22
CA ILE A 224 17.95 18.00 -15.52
C ILE A 224 16.65 17.72 -16.28
N LYS A 225 15.93 18.78 -16.70
CA LYS A 225 14.68 18.62 -17.47
C LYS A 225 14.88 17.82 -18.75
N ASN A 226 15.95 18.09 -19.49
CA ASN A 226 16.25 17.38 -20.74
C ASN A 226 16.65 15.92 -20.52
N ALA A 227 17.29 15.61 -19.39
CA ALA A 227 17.87 14.30 -19.10
C ALA A 227 17.07 13.44 -18.10
N CYS A 228 15.88 13.89 -17.67
CA CYS A 228 15.01 13.15 -16.77
C CYS A 228 14.26 12.02 -17.51
N LYS A 229 14.96 10.92 -17.80
CA LYS A 229 14.42 9.71 -18.44
C LYS A 229 15.07 8.44 -17.93
N ALA A 230 14.47 7.30 -18.21
CA ALA A 230 14.93 5.99 -17.74
C ALA A 230 15.97 5.30 -18.67
N LYS A 231 16.86 6.06 -19.35
CA LYS A 231 17.74 5.49 -20.37
C LYS A 231 19.03 4.87 -19.83
N THR A 232 19.19 3.54 -19.90
CA THR A 232 20.48 2.89 -19.61
C THR A 232 21.50 3.12 -20.72
N GLN A 233 22.77 3.24 -20.35
CA GLN A 233 23.88 3.24 -21.30
C GLN A 233 24.50 1.85 -21.42
N SER A 234 24.92 1.48 -22.64
CA SER A 234 25.50 0.16 -22.93
C SER A 234 26.97 0.06 -22.49
N THR A 235 27.52 -1.15 -22.52
CA THR A 235 28.78 -1.62 -21.90
C THR A 235 30.09 -1.04 -22.48
N GLY A 236 30.04 0.10 -23.16
CA GLY A 236 31.14 0.74 -23.88
C GLY A 236 31.70 2.00 -23.21
N VAL A 237 31.78 2.01 -21.87
CA VAL A 237 32.22 3.14 -21.02
C VAL A 237 31.32 4.39 -21.07
N ALA A 238 30.94 4.91 -19.90
CA ALA A 238 30.19 6.17 -19.78
C ALA A 238 31.08 7.43 -19.99
N THR A 239 31.90 7.47 -21.05
CA THR A 239 32.85 8.55 -21.35
C THR A 239 32.21 9.84 -21.89
N THR A 240 30.96 9.80 -22.36
CA THR A 240 30.37 10.90 -23.15
C THR A 240 29.02 11.41 -22.63
N SER A 241 28.26 10.60 -21.89
CA SER A 241 27.01 11.06 -21.30
C SER A 241 27.35 11.85 -20.05
N SER A 242 27.16 13.16 -20.12
CA SER A 242 27.51 14.17 -19.12
C SER A 242 26.64 14.08 -17.85
N ASN A 243 26.47 12.88 -17.27
CA ASN A 243 25.19 12.57 -16.66
C ASN A 243 25.03 11.64 -15.41
N TYR A 244 24.98 10.30 -15.54
CA TYR A 244 24.29 9.33 -14.63
C TYR A 244 24.21 9.54 -13.06
N ILE A 245 23.06 9.19 -12.43
CA ILE A 245 22.89 8.83 -11.00
C ILE A 245 23.59 7.48 -10.83
N ALA A 246 24.57 7.39 -9.95
CA ALA A 246 25.29 6.15 -9.70
C ALA A 246 24.40 5.10 -9.00
N PRO A 247 24.59 3.78 -9.23
CA PRO A 247 23.91 2.73 -8.47
C PRO A 247 24.07 2.84 -6.95
N SER A 248 25.16 3.46 -6.47
CA SER A 248 25.46 3.76 -5.07
C SER A 248 24.66 4.92 -4.47
N GLN A 249 24.01 5.74 -5.30
CA GLN A 249 23.13 6.86 -4.89
C GLN A 249 21.65 6.44 -4.81
N PHE A 250 21.37 5.13 -4.93
CA PHE A 250 20.04 4.56 -4.72
C PHE A 250 19.91 4.02 -3.30
N TYR A 251 18.80 4.34 -2.64
CA TYR A 251 18.48 3.96 -1.27
C TYR A 251 17.20 3.11 -1.22
N ALA A 252 17.04 2.26 -0.21
CA ALA A 252 15.85 1.42 -0.03
C ALA A 252 14.54 2.21 0.22
N THR A 253 14.63 3.52 0.50
CA THR A 253 13.51 4.44 0.71
C THR A 253 13.81 5.79 0.06
N TRP A 254 12.78 6.59 -0.23
CA TRP A 254 12.94 7.97 -0.68
C TRP A 254 13.75 8.79 0.33
N ARG A 255 14.91 9.30 -0.08
CA ARG A 255 15.70 10.28 0.68
C ARG A 255 15.87 11.54 -0.14
N ASP A 256 15.77 12.69 0.54
CA ASP A 256 16.31 13.92 0.01
C ASP A 256 17.84 13.88 0.14
N VAL A 257 18.52 13.74 -1.00
CA VAL A 257 19.97 13.87 -1.06
C VAL A 257 20.30 15.37 -0.95
N THR A 258 20.79 15.79 0.22
CA THR A 258 21.45 17.08 0.38
C THR A 258 22.72 17.10 -0.46
N SER A 259 23.05 18.25 -1.04
CA SER A 259 24.26 18.43 -1.83
C SER A 259 25.53 18.34 -0.98
N GLY A 260 26.42 17.40 -1.30
CA GLY A 260 27.67 17.15 -0.57
C GLY A 260 27.55 15.99 0.42
N GLY A 261 28.49 15.03 0.34
CA GLY A 261 28.45 13.83 1.17
C GLY A 261 28.95 14.07 2.60
N VAL A 262 28.30 13.40 3.57
CA VAL A 262 28.64 13.32 5.01
C VAL A 262 28.64 14.69 5.73
N ALA A 263 27.88 14.94 6.78
CA ALA A 263 27.78 14.12 7.98
C ALA A 263 26.58 14.48 8.91
N ASN A 264 26.45 13.69 9.97
CA ASN A 264 25.84 14.00 11.28
C ASN A 264 24.52 14.78 11.32
N SER A 265 23.45 14.03 11.61
CA SER A 265 22.62 14.21 12.81
C SER A 265 22.73 15.56 13.53
N SER A 266 22.03 16.57 13.04
CA SER A 266 21.48 17.64 13.88
C SER A 266 19.96 17.45 13.91
N SER A 267 19.49 16.84 14.99
CA SER A 267 18.10 16.47 15.19
C SER A 267 17.19 17.69 15.35
N SER A 268 16.62 18.17 14.26
CA SER A 268 15.26 18.72 14.31
C SER A 268 14.29 17.56 14.09
N SER A 269 13.83 16.97 15.20
CA SER A 269 12.91 15.83 15.21
C SER A 269 11.50 16.25 14.78
N SER A 270 11.32 16.53 13.50
CA SER A 270 10.03 16.36 12.85
C SER A 270 9.90 14.88 12.51
N SER A 271 9.13 14.14 13.31
CA SER A 271 8.92 12.71 13.14
C SER A 271 8.09 12.42 11.89
N VAL A 272 8.74 12.43 10.73
CA VAL A 272 8.22 11.75 9.54
C VAL A 272 8.39 10.26 9.78
N THR A 273 7.38 9.66 10.41
CA THR A 273 7.20 8.21 10.42
C THR A 273 7.37 7.69 8.99
N PRO A 274 8.10 6.58 8.76
CA PRO A 274 8.15 5.99 7.42
C PRO A 274 6.72 5.78 6.93
N ALA A 275 6.48 6.00 5.63
CA ALA A 275 5.18 5.72 5.04
C ALA A 275 4.81 4.27 5.39
N LEU A 276 3.76 4.12 6.20
CA LEU A 276 3.40 2.82 6.75
C LEU A 276 3.07 1.91 5.55
N THR A 277 3.62 0.70 5.56
CA THR A 277 3.16 -0.33 4.62
C THR A 277 1.77 -0.78 5.08
N CYS A 278 1.00 -1.45 4.22
CA CYS A 278 -0.26 -2.07 4.64
C CYS A 278 -0.08 -2.88 5.95
N ALA A 279 1.01 -3.65 6.06
CA ALA A 279 1.37 -4.43 7.24
C ALA A 279 1.70 -3.61 8.50
N THR A 280 2.08 -2.33 8.38
CA THR A 280 2.38 -1.45 9.53
C THR A 280 1.33 -0.36 9.76
N GLY A 281 0.14 -0.46 9.15
CA GLY A 281 -0.98 0.48 9.34
C GLY A 281 -1.11 1.55 8.25
N GLY A 282 -0.57 1.30 7.07
CA GLY A 282 -0.70 2.17 5.90
C GLY A 282 -1.98 1.96 5.10
N THR A 283 -2.11 2.72 4.00
CA THR A 283 -3.14 2.44 2.99
C THR A 283 -2.79 1.14 2.27
N CYS A 284 -3.76 0.23 2.17
CA CYS A 284 -3.58 -1.08 1.54
C CYS A 284 -4.14 -1.13 0.13
N ALA A 285 -3.42 -1.82 -0.75
CA ALA A 285 -3.93 -2.28 -2.04
C ALA A 285 -4.28 -3.78 -2.02
N PHE A 286 -5.03 -4.22 -3.04
CA PHE A 286 -5.30 -5.64 -3.28
C PHE A 286 -4.00 -6.44 -3.47
N LEU A 287 -3.92 -7.62 -2.86
CA LEU A 287 -2.74 -8.50 -2.77
C LEU A 287 -1.53 -7.97 -1.97
N GLU A 288 -1.58 -6.76 -1.40
CA GLU A 288 -0.56 -6.36 -0.41
C GLU A 288 -0.75 -7.18 0.89
N ILE A 289 0.34 -7.34 1.65
CA ILE A 289 0.31 -8.03 2.95
C ILE A 289 -0.26 -7.09 4.00
N GLY A 290 -1.37 -7.51 4.60
CA GLY A 290 -2.02 -6.85 5.73
C GLY A 290 -1.26 -7.03 7.05
N PRO A 291 -1.67 -6.30 8.10
CA PRO A 291 -1.00 -6.32 9.40
C PRO A 291 -1.10 -7.69 10.10
N GLY A 292 -2.11 -8.51 9.77
CA GLY A 292 -2.21 -9.90 10.17
C GLY A 292 -1.22 -10.85 9.49
N GLY A 293 -0.42 -10.37 8.53
CA GLY A 293 0.54 -11.16 7.74
C GLY A 293 -0.10 -11.91 6.56
N GLY A 294 -1.38 -11.67 6.29
CA GLY A 294 -2.14 -12.28 5.20
C GLY A 294 -2.35 -11.36 3.99
N PRO A 295 -2.65 -11.88 2.79
CA PRO A 295 -2.99 -11.04 1.64
C PRO A 295 -4.33 -10.31 1.86
N VAL A 296 -4.35 -9.01 1.54
CA VAL A 296 -5.57 -8.22 1.42
C VAL A 296 -6.33 -8.66 0.18
N PHE A 297 -7.51 -9.25 0.38
CA PHE A 297 -8.34 -9.77 -0.70
C PHE A 297 -9.52 -8.85 -1.06
N TYR A 298 -9.90 -7.95 -0.16
CA TYR A 298 -10.93 -6.94 -0.41
C TYR A 298 -10.45 -5.56 0.04
N VAL A 299 -10.72 -4.57 -0.81
CA VAL A 299 -10.55 -3.14 -0.53
C VAL A 299 -11.90 -2.48 -0.80
N GLN A 300 -12.44 -1.77 0.19
CA GLN A 300 -13.69 -1.02 0.04
C GLN A 300 -13.56 0.00 -1.10
N PRO A 301 -14.44 -0.03 -2.12
CA PRO A 301 -14.44 0.98 -3.18
C PRO A 301 -14.81 2.37 -2.66
N LEU A 302 -14.24 3.39 -3.29
CA LEU A 302 -14.33 4.80 -2.87
C LEU A 302 -13.72 5.05 -1.47
N SER A 303 -13.71 6.30 -1.00
CA SER A 303 -13.17 6.67 0.32
C SER A 303 -14.09 6.30 1.49
N GLY A 304 -14.97 5.30 1.32
CA GLY A 304 -15.91 4.82 2.33
C GLY A 304 -15.34 3.73 3.25
N THR A 305 -16.16 3.32 4.20
CA THR A 305 -15.90 2.24 5.16
C THR A 305 -17.13 1.34 5.29
N PHE A 306 -16.96 0.15 5.87
CA PHE A 306 -18.06 -0.77 6.20
C PHE A 306 -18.07 -1.09 7.70
N ALA A 307 -19.20 -1.48 8.26
CA ALA A 307 -19.29 -1.82 9.68
C ALA A 307 -18.95 -3.31 9.91
N SER A 308 -17.95 -3.60 10.75
CA SER A 308 -17.61 -4.98 11.18
C SER A 308 -17.69 -5.15 12.70
N PRO A 309 -18.87 -5.38 13.30
CA PRO A 309 -19.03 -5.36 14.76
C PRO A 309 -18.14 -6.38 15.47
N GLY A 310 -17.36 -5.88 16.44
CA GLY A 310 -16.36 -6.64 17.18
C GLY A 310 -14.95 -6.62 16.58
N SER A 311 -14.75 -6.19 15.32
CA SER A 311 -13.41 -5.97 14.77
C SER A 311 -12.80 -4.67 15.31
N THR A 312 -11.46 -4.58 15.41
CA THR A 312 -10.78 -3.42 16.03
C THR A 312 -11.09 -2.10 15.31
N CYS A 313 -11.27 -2.14 13.99
CA CYS A 313 -11.68 -1.03 13.13
C CYS A 313 -13.17 -0.61 13.27
N ASN A 314 -13.96 -1.26 14.12
CA ASN A 314 -15.33 -0.86 14.40
C ASN A 314 -15.47 -0.44 15.87
N THR A 315 -15.01 0.79 16.15
CA THR A 315 -14.90 1.30 17.52
C THR A 315 -16.25 1.67 18.11
N ALA A 316 -16.88 0.72 18.81
CA ALA A 316 -18.05 0.98 19.64
C ALA A 316 -17.69 1.99 20.76
N GLY A 317 -18.13 3.24 20.60
CA GLY A 317 -17.97 4.30 21.59
C GLY A 317 -17.50 5.66 21.05
N VAL A 318 -16.86 5.71 19.87
CA VAL A 318 -16.37 6.97 19.27
C VAL A 318 -17.31 7.42 18.14
N GLY A 319 -18.52 7.83 18.52
CA GLY A 319 -19.53 8.36 17.59
C GLY A 319 -20.15 7.36 16.61
N GLY A 320 -19.82 6.07 16.70
CA GLY A 320 -20.40 5.01 15.86
C GLY A 320 -19.84 4.94 14.43
N ILE A 321 -18.71 5.61 14.17
CA ILE A 321 -18.05 5.61 12.86
C ILE A 321 -17.10 4.40 12.79
N SER A 322 -17.35 3.48 11.85
CA SER A 322 -16.38 2.41 11.57
C SER A 322 -15.29 2.90 10.63
N THR A 323 -14.04 2.51 10.90
CA THR A 323 -12.89 2.72 10.01
C THR A 323 -12.63 1.53 9.08
N CYS A 324 -13.32 0.40 9.23
CA CYS A 324 -13.02 -0.82 8.47
C CYS A 324 -13.11 -0.58 6.96
N LYS A 325 -12.03 -0.88 6.25
CA LYS A 325 -11.86 -0.58 4.83
C LYS A 325 -11.27 -1.76 4.04
N TYR A 326 -10.62 -2.70 4.73
CA TYR A 326 -9.91 -3.82 4.11
C TYR A 326 -10.32 -5.15 4.77
N LEU A 327 -10.26 -6.23 3.99
CA LEU A 327 -10.26 -7.59 4.51
C LEU A 327 -8.97 -8.30 4.11
N GLU A 328 -8.28 -8.89 5.09
CA GLU A 328 -7.17 -9.82 4.89
C GLU A 328 -7.61 -11.25 5.22
N ALA A 329 -7.06 -12.22 4.50
CA ALA A 329 -7.26 -13.65 4.78
C ALA A 329 -5.95 -14.22 5.32
N ALA A 330 -6.01 -15.15 6.28
CA ALA A 330 -4.82 -15.79 6.82
C ALA A 330 -3.98 -16.44 5.70
N PRO A 331 -2.64 -16.42 5.79
CA PRO A 331 -1.77 -17.00 4.78
C PRO A 331 -1.99 -18.51 4.61
N ILE A 332 -1.54 -19.05 3.48
CA ILE A 332 -1.41 -20.50 3.28
C ILE A 332 -0.56 -21.10 4.43
N GLY A 333 -0.98 -22.23 4.99
CA GLY A 333 -0.30 -22.81 6.14
C GLY A 333 -0.53 -22.12 7.49
N TRP A 334 -1.58 -21.31 7.63
CA TRP A 334 -1.95 -20.66 8.90
C TRP A 334 -2.15 -21.62 10.09
N ILE A 335 -2.39 -22.91 9.85
CA ILE A 335 -2.43 -23.95 10.88
C ILE A 335 -1.92 -25.31 10.36
N THR A 336 -0.62 -25.56 10.56
CA THR A 336 0.02 -26.86 10.27
C THR A 336 -0.05 -27.84 11.44
N GLU A 337 -0.10 -27.33 12.67
CA GLU A 337 -0.13 -28.12 13.90
C GLU A 337 -1.02 -27.47 14.98
N THR A 338 -1.37 -28.25 16.00
CA THR A 338 -2.17 -27.77 17.14
C THR A 338 -1.27 -27.08 18.16
N GLN A 339 -1.55 -25.82 18.46
CA GLN A 339 -0.83 -25.00 19.44
C GLN A 339 -1.64 -24.94 20.74
N THR A 340 -1.52 -25.94 21.62
CA THR A 340 -2.24 -25.96 22.90
C THR A 340 -1.72 -24.88 23.88
N PRO A 341 -2.59 -24.22 24.65
CA PRO A 341 -4.06 -24.28 24.65
C PRO A 341 -4.73 -23.32 23.63
N ALA A 342 -3.94 -22.54 22.89
CA ALA A 342 -4.42 -21.38 22.13
C ALA A 342 -5.24 -21.72 20.87
N GLN A 343 -4.79 -22.69 20.07
CA GLN A 343 -5.40 -23.01 18.77
C GLN A 343 -5.34 -24.51 18.48
N THR A 344 -6.46 -25.12 18.05
CA THR A 344 -6.54 -26.57 17.75
C THR A 344 -6.87 -26.81 16.29
N ASN A 345 -6.13 -27.71 15.65
CA ASN A 345 -6.32 -28.10 14.26
C ASN A 345 -7.52 -29.06 14.11
N CYS A 346 -8.22 -28.98 12.99
CA CYS A 346 -9.58 -29.51 12.87
C CYS A 346 -9.68 -31.05 12.83
N GLY A 347 -8.56 -31.75 12.63
CA GLY A 347 -8.51 -33.22 12.77
C GLY A 347 -8.92 -33.70 14.16
N ALA A 348 -8.63 -32.93 15.22
CA ALA A 348 -9.03 -33.27 16.59
C ALA A 348 -10.56 -33.37 16.78
N SER A 349 -11.34 -32.70 15.93
CA SER A 349 -12.81 -32.66 15.97
C SER A 349 -13.47 -33.50 14.86
N GLY A 350 -12.71 -34.40 14.25
CA GLY A 350 -13.15 -35.27 13.17
C GLY A 350 -13.27 -34.56 11.81
N GLY A 351 -12.44 -33.55 11.58
CA GLY A 351 -12.15 -32.98 10.27
C GLY A 351 -10.80 -33.48 9.72
N THR A 352 -10.10 -32.65 8.94
CA THR A 352 -8.69 -32.89 8.54
C THR A 352 -7.82 -31.72 8.98
N ASN A 353 -6.56 -32.02 9.33
CA ASN A 353 -5.59 -30.98 9.66
C ASN A 353 -5.19 -30.17 8.42
N GLY A 354 -4.93 -28.88 8.62
CA GLY A 354 -4.27 -28.04 7.63
C GLY A 354 -2.79 -28.43 7.46
N THR A 355 -2.21 -28.05 6.32
CA THR A 355 -0.80 -28.29 5.97
C THR A 355 -0.16 -26.99 5.50
N SER A 356 1.13 -27.00 5.18
CA SER A 356 1.81 -25.85 4.57
C SER A 356 1.28 -25.46 3.18
N THR A 357 0.44 -26.31 2.55
CA THR A 357 -0.07 -26.11 1.19
C THR A 357 -1.60 -26.14 1.07
N ASP A 358 -2.33 -26.53 2.12
CA ASP A 358 -3.79 -26.72 2.07
C ASP A 358 -4.45 -26.34 3.41
N ASP A 359 -5.67 -25.80 3.35
CA ASP A 359 -6.43 -25.39 4.53
C ASP A 359 -7.05 -26.59 5.25
N PRO A 360 -7.26 -26.53 6.58
CA PRO A 360 -7.97 -27.58 7.30
C PRO A 360 -9.42 -27.74 6.80
N VAL A 361 -9.93 -28.98 6.91
CA VAL A 361 -11.36 -29.26 6.81
C VAL A 361 -11.91 -29.30 8.23
N CYS A 362 -12.88 -28.46 8.54
CA CYS A 362 -13.48 -28.37 9.86
C CYS A 362 -14.97 -28.69 9.79
N LYS A 363 -15.51 -29.29 10.85
CA LYS A 363 -16.95 -29.23 11.12
C LYS A 363 -17.30 -27.80 11.55
N TRP A 364 -18.54 -27.39 11.32
CA TRP A 364 -18.91 -25.98 11.47
C TRP A 364 -18.92 -25.51 12.92
N SER A 365 -19.65 -26.23 13.78
CA SER A 365 -19.75 -26.05 15.24
C SER A 365 -19.97 -27.41 15.90
N ALA A 366 -19.57 -27.59 17.16
CA ALA A 366 -19.94 -28.78 17.92
C ALA A 366 -21.42 -28.78 18.30
N ASN A 367 -22.02 -27.59 18.45
CA ASN A 367 -23.47 -27.48 18.53
C ASN A 367 -24.09 -27.55 17.12
N SER A 368 -24.76 -28.67 16.85
CA SER A 368 -25.43 -28.97 15.58
C SER A 368 -26.95 -29.06 15.69
N THR A 369 -27.52 -28.63 16.82
CA THR A 369 -28.95 -28.81 17.15
C THR A 369 -29.65 -27.55 17.64
N VAL A 370 -28.91 -26.47 17.93
CA VAL A 370 -29.46 -25.18 18.39
C VAL A 370 -29.12 -24.09 17.38
N LEU A 371 -30.11 -23.27 17.04
CA LEU A 371 -29.96 -22.07 16.22
C LEU A 371 -29.24 -20.97 17.03
N ILE A 372 -28.32 -20.24 16.42
CA ILE A 372 -27.69 -19.04 17.00
C ILE A 372 -28.71 -17.89 17.07
N GLY A 373 -29.60 -17.83 16.08
CA GLY A 373 -30.54 -16.75 15.84
C GLY A 373 -30.37 -16.21 14.42
N THR A 374 -30.64 -14.93 14.22
CA THR A 374 -30.44 -14.26 12.93
C THR A 374 -28.96 -13.93 12.71
N THR A 375 -28.21 -14.80 12.04
CA THR A 375 -26.87 -14.46 11.53
C THR A 375 -26.98 -13.55 10.31
N ALA A 376 -26.13 -12.53 10.23
CA ALA A 376 -26.14 -11.60 9.09
C ALA A 376 -25.29 -12.13 7.91
N SER A 377 -25.67 -11.74 6.69
CA SER A 377 -25.00 -12.12 5.44
C SER A 377 -24.11 -11.02 4.85
N GLY A 378 -24.27 -9.78 5.31
CA GLY A 378 -23.61 -8.59 4.75
C GLY A 378 -22.11 -8.49 5.03
N LEU A 379 -21.42 -7.63 4.27
CA LEU A 379 -20.01 -7.33 4.48
C LEU A 379 -19.75 -6.84 5.92
N GLY A 380 -18.75 -7.39 6.61
CA GLY A 380 -18.47 -7.11 8.03
C GLY A 380 -19.30 -7.93 9.04
N ALA A 381 -20.26 -8.76 8.59
CA ALA A 381 -21.04 -9.59 9.51
C ALA A 381 -20.24 -10.75 10.15
N GLY A 382 -19.13 -11.17 9.52
CA GLY A 382 -18.43 -12.41 9.88
C GLY A 382 -17.90 -12.43 11.31
N ARG A 383 -17.40 -11.30 11.84
CA ARG A 383 -16.92 -11.25 13.24
C ARG A 383 -18.06 -11.43 14.23
N ALA A 384 -19.15 -10.68 14.07
CA ALA A 384 -20.32 -10.76 14.94
C ALA A 384 -20.93 -12.17 14.93
N ASN A 385 -21.08 -12.76 13.74
CA ASN A 385 -21.54 -14.15 13.60
C ASN A 385 -20.59 -15.13 14.30
N THR A 386 -19.27 -14.99 14.12
CA THR A 386 -18.27 -15.88 14.73
C THR A 386 -18.30 -15.84 16.26
N VAL A 387 -18.40 -14.64 16.84
CA VAL A 387 -18.60 -14.46 18.29
C VAL A 387 -19.90 -15.12 18.75
N ALA A 388 -20.98 -15.02 17.97
CA ALA A 388 -22.25 -15.67 18.29
C ALA A 388 -22.21 -17.21 18.17
N ILE A 389 -21.48 -17.78 17.20
CA ILE A 389 -21.21 -19.23 17.13
C ILE A 389 -20.49 -19.68 18.40
N ILE A 390 -19.40 -18.99 18.77
CA ILE A 390 -18.57 -19.35 19.93
C ILE A 390 -19.33 -19.20 21.25
N GLY A 391 -20.20 -18.19 21.34
CA GLY A 391 -21.08 -17.95 22.49
C GLY A 391 -22.20 -18.98 22.68
N GLN A 392 -22.43 -19.91 21.75
CA GLN A 392 -23.46 -20.94 21.93
C GLN A 392 -23.13 -21.93 23.06
N SER A 393 -24.04 -22.03 24.02
CA SER A 393 -24.11 -23.17 24.93
C SER A 393 -24.18 -24.50 24.16
N GLY A 394 -23.63 -25.57 24.72
CA GLY A 394 -23.67 -26.90 24.08
C GLY A 394 -22.58 -27.13 23.01
N GLY A 395 -21.48 -26.38 23.05
CA GLY A 395 -20.27 -26.67 22.28
C GLY A 395 -19.83 -25.62 21.25
N GLY A 396 -20.43 -24.41 21.25
CA GLY A 396 -19.97 -23.33 20.37
C GLY A 396 -18.49 -22.98 20.56
N SER A 397 -18.03 -22.99 21.81
CA SER A 397 -16.63 -22.72 22.19
C SER A 397 -15.70 -23.96 22.12
N THR A 398 -16.16 -25.10 21.60
CA THR A 398 -15.32 -26.30 21.48
C THR A 398 -14.26 -26.09 20.40
N LEU A 399 -12.99 -26.29 20.75
CA LEU A 399 -11.85 -26.09 19.85
C LEU A 399 -11.85 -27.06 18.66
N GLY A 400 -11.18 -26.69 17.56
CA GLY A 400 -11.08 -27.51 16.34
C GLY A 400 -12.32 -27.49 15.43
N TYR A 401 -13.30 -26.63 15.72
CA TYR A 401 -14.45 -26.34 14.86
C TYR A 401 -14.26 -25.00 14.14
N ALA A 402 -14.93 -24.81 12.99
CA ALA A 402 -14.62 -23.74 12.03
C ALA A 402 -14.53 -22.33 12.66
N ALA A 403 -15.54 -21.93 13.44
CA ALA A 403 -15.52 -20.63 14.13
C ALA A 403 -14.41 -20.54 15.18
N SER A 404 -14.29 -21.58 16.05
CA SER A 404 -13.28 -21.63 17.11
C SER A 404 -11.84 -21.58 16.57
N ALA A 405 -11.56 -22.27 15.46
CA ALA A 405 -10.22 -22.34 14.86
C ALA A 405 -9.83 -21.01 14.18
N ALA A 406 -10.83 -20.32 13.60
CA ALA A 406 -10.64 -19.00 13.00
C ALA A 406 -10.44 -17.90 14.05
N ASP A 407 -11.30 -17.81 15.08
CA ASP A 407 -11.16 -16.83 16.17
C ASP A 407 -9.93 -17.11 17.05
N ALA A 408 -9.49 -18.37 17.16
CA ALA A 408 -8.25 -18.74 17.84
C ALA A 408 -6.96 -18.33 17.10
N TYR A 409 -7.02 -17.97 15.81
CA TYR A 409 -5.82 -17.61 15.05
C TYR A 409 -5.19 -16.31 15.57
N ARG A 410 -3.85 -16.26 15.58
CA ARG A 410 -3.06 -15.13 16.14
C ARG A 410 -2.10 -14.50 15.11
N GLY A 411 -2.43 -14.59 13.82
CA GLY A 411 -1.66 -13.95 12.75
C GLY A 411 -1.43 -12.46 13.02
N GLY A 412 -0.19 -12.00 12.88
CA GLY A 412 0.24 -10.64 13.19
C GLY A 412 0.12 -10.23 14.67
N GLY A 413 -0.16 -11.16 15.59
CA GLY A 413 -0.47 -10.87 16.99
C GLY A 413 -1.92 -10.43 17.26
N TYR A 414 -2.79 -10.47 16.24
CA TYR A 414 -4.18 -10.01 16.33
C TYR A 414 -5.13 -11.07 16.89
N THR A 415 -6.22 -10.62 17.52
CA THR A 415 -7.26 -11.46 18.15
C THR A 415 -8.66 -11.24 17.56
N ASP A 416 -8.75 -10.50 16.46
CA ASP A 416 -9.99 -10.16 15.76
C ASP A 416 -10.17 -10.86 14.41
N TRP A 417 -9.58 -12.05 14.29
CA TRP A 417 -9.81 -13.02 13.21
C TRP A 417 -11.18 -13.71 13.36
N PHE A 418 -11.78 -14.14 12.24
CA PHE A 418 -13.12 -14.71 12.23
C PHE A 418 -13.41 -15.60 11.01
N LEU A 419 -14.51 -16.35 11.07
CA LEU A 419 -15.10 -17.06 9.93
C LEU A 419 -16.01 -16.09 9.16
N GLY A 420 -15.69 -15.81 7.89
CA GLY A 420 -16.41 -14.80 7.10
C GLY A 420 -17.88 -15.14 6.85
N SER A 421 -18.70 -14.11 6.66
CA SER A 421 -20.11 -14.19 6.24
C SER A 421 -20.27 -14.46 4.74
N VAL A 422 -21.52 -14.53 4.26
CA VAL A 422 -21.86 -14.71 2.83
C VAL A 422 -21.13 -13.74 1.89
N LEU A 423 -21.18 -12.43 2.13
CA LEU A 423 -20.52 -11.47 1.22
C LEU A 423 -18.99 -11.46 1.39
N GLU A 424 -18.47 -11.72 2.58
CA GLU A 424 -17.02 -11.79 2.79
C GLU A 424 -16.40 -13.02 2.11
N LEU A 425 -17.09 -14.18 2.15
CA LEU A 425 -16.68 -15.37 1.40
C LEU A 425 -16.92 -15.24 -0.11
N ASN A 426 -17.90 -14.44 -0.55
CA ASN A 426 -18.05 -14.11 -1.97
C ASN A 426 -16.81 -13.38 -2.51
N GLU A 427 -16.33 -12.37 -1.78
CA GLU A 427 -15.10 -11.65 -2.13
C GLU A 427 -13.85 -12.52 -1.99
N PHE A 428 -13.78 -13.37 -0.95
CA PHE A 428 -12.70 -14.35 -0.82
C PHE A 428 -12.71 -15.40 -1.95
N CYS A 429 -13.88 -15.77 -2.48
CA CYS A 429 -14.00 -16.66 -3.63
C CYS A 429 -13.54 -16.00 -4.92
N LYS A 430 -13.95 -14.76 -5.18
CA LYS A 430 -13.45 -13.97 -6.31
C LYS A 430 -11.93 -13.85 -6.26
N TYR A 431 -11.38 -13.49 -5.10
CA TYR A 431 -9.95 -13.54 -4.85
C TYR A 431 -9.38 -14.94 -5.13
N GLY A 432 -9.99 -15.99 -4.60
CA GLY A 432 -9.54 -17.36 -4.80
C GLY A 432 -9.51 -17.76 -6.27
N ARG A 433 -10.37 -17.19 -7.12
CA ARG A 433 -10.52 -17.48 -8.54
C ARG A 433 -9.86 -16.46 -9.50
N ASN A 434 -9.00 -15.57 -8.99
CA ASN A 434 -8.43 -14.47 -9.79
C ASN A 434 -9.47 -13.54 -10.46
N GLN A 435 -10.66 -13.38 -9.86
CA GLN A 435 -11.69 -12.42 -10.29
C GLN A 435 -11.53 -11.08 -9.54
N THR A 436 -12.06 -10.01 -10.13
CA THR A 436 -12.08 -8.66 -9.53
C THR A 436 -12.93 -8.64 -8.26
N THR A 437 -12.35 -8.14 -7.15
CA THR A 437 -13.05 -7.91 -5.88
C THR A 437 -13.43 -6.43 -5.71
N GLY A 438 -14.29 -6.12 -4.74
CA GLY A 438 -14.69 -4.75 -4.39
C GLY A 438 -16.20 -4.51 -4.58
N ASP A 439 -16.78 -5.00 -5.68
CA ASP A 439 -18.23 -4.90 -5.92
C ASP A 439 -18.96 -6.10 -5.30
N ILE A 440 -19.49 -5.89 -4.09
CA ILE A 440 -20.25 -6.90 -3.33
C ILE A 440 -21.59 -7.31 -3.96
N THR A 441 -22.06 -6.63 -5.02
CA THR A 441 -23.30 -7.00 -5.73
C THR A 441 -23.07 -8.12 -6.76
N VAL A 442 -21.83 -8.25 -7.26
CA VAL A 442 -21.43 -9.29 -8.20
C VAL A 442 -21.13 -10.59 -7.44
N SER A 443 -21.71 -11.70 -7.87
CA SER A 443 -21.38 -13.02 -7.30
C SER A 443 -20.10 -13.62 -7.88
N CYS A 444 -19.35 -14.35 -7.06
CA CYS A 444 -18.31 -15.27 -7.53
C CYS A 444 -18.92 -16.28 -8.53
N ASN A 445 -18.18 -16.65 -9.57
CA ASN A 445 -18.64 -17.59 -10.59
C ASN A 445 -17.49 -18.50 -11.08
N SER A 446 -17.71 -19.33 -12.10
CA SER A 446 -16.75 -20.32 -12.59
C SER A 446 -15.67 -19.78 -13.55
N THR A 447 -15.58 -18.47 -13.77
CA THR A 447 -14.46 -17.87 -14.55
C THR A 447 -13.16 -17.83 -13.72
N GLY A 448 -12.03 -17.61 -14.39
CA GLY A 448 -10.70 -17.49 -13.78
C GLY A 448 -10.13 -18.81 -13.23
N SER A 449 -8.81 -18.82 -13.00
CA SER A 449 -8.08 -19.95 -12.41
C SER A 449 -8.10 -19.88 -10.89
N LEU A 450 -8.11 -21.05 -10.22
CA LEU A 450 -8.01 -21.11 -8.76
C LEU A 450 -6.56 -20.86 -8.33
N ARG A 451 -6.35 -19.93 -7.39
CA ARG A 451 -5.03 -19.62 -6.82
C ARG A 451 -4.50 -20.79 -6.00
N THR A 452 -3.19 -21.02 -6.08
CA THR A 452 -2.48 -22.02 -5.26
C THR A 452 -2.74 -21.75 -3.77
N GLY A 453 -3.01 -22.81 -3.01
CA GLY A 453 -3.35 -22.70 -1.59
C GLY A 453 -4.79 -22.24 -1.31
N ILE A 454 -5.67 -22.21 -2.31
CA ILE A 454 -7.12 -22.12 -2.09
C ILE A 454 -7.70 -23.52 -2.20
N ARG A 455 -8.35 -23.98 -1.13
CA ARG A 455 -8.98 -25.29 -1.05
C ARG A 455 -10.17 -25.39 -1.99
N SER A 456 -10.39 -26.60 -2.50
CA SER A 456 -11.55 -27.01 -3.30
C SER A 456 -12.23 -28.21 -2.60
N PRO A 457 -13.56 -28.37 -2.66
CA PRO A 457 -14.52 -27.56 -3.43
C PRO A 457 -15.12 -26.38 -2.67
N SER A 458 -15.00 -26.29 -1.33
CA SER A 458 -15.75 -25.29 -0.56
C SER A 458 -15.09 -24.83 0.74
N TYR A 459 -15.54 -23.67 1.19
CA TYR A 459 -15.27 -23.10 2.51
C TYR A 459 -16.57 -22.84 3.28
N TRP A 460 -16.54 -23.04 4.60
CA TRP A 460 -17.63 -22.64 5.49
C TRP A 460 -17.79 -21.11 5.54
N MET A 461 -19.04 -20.66 5.68
CA MET A 461 -19.40 -19.30 6.08
C MET A 461 -19.88 -19.30 7.53
N SER A 462 -19.84 -18.15 8.21
CA SER A 462 -20.44 -17.98 9.55
C SER A 462 -21.94 -17.69 9.52
N THR A 463 -22.54 -17.54 8.34
CA THR A 463 -23.99 -17.34 8.19
C THR A 463 -24.71 -18.70 8.23
N GLU A 464 -25.47 -18.91 9.30
CA GLU A 464 -26.32 -20.06 9.55
C GLU A 464 -27.58 -20.06 8.66
N ILE A 465 -28.26 -21.20 8.57
CA ILE A 465 -29.55 -21.33 7.86
C ILE A 465 -30.64 -21.75 8.83
N ASP A 466 -30.37 -22.81 9.58
CA ASP A 466 -31.26 -23.39 10.57
C ASP A 466 -30.44 -24.07 11.68
N ALA A 467 -31.12 -24.68 12.65
CA ALA A 467 -30.47 -25.30 13.80
C ALA A 467 -29.45 -26.41 13.44
N THR A 468 -29.57 -27.02 12.26
CA THR A 468 -28.77 -28.14 11.76
C THR A 468 -27.89 -27.81 10.53
N GLY A 469 -28.22 -26.74 9.79
CA GLY A 469 -27.60 -26.36 8.52
C GLY A 469 -26.90 -24.99 8.51
N SER A 470 -25.80 -24.90 7.76
CA SER A 470 -25.04 -23.67 7.54
C SER A 470 -24.67 -23.48 6.05
N ARG A 471 -24.25 -22.27 5.69
CA ARG A 471 -23.87 -21.92 4.30
C ARG A 471 -22.39 -22.18 4.03
N TYR A 472 -22.08 -22.56 2.80
CA TYR A 472 -20.72 -22.66 2.28
C TYR A 472 -20.57 -21.91 0.95
N GLN A 473 -19.35 -21.47 0.69
CA GLN A 473 -18.93 -20.91 -0.60
C GLN A 473 -18.20 -22.00 -1.39
N ASN A 474 -18.71 -22.34 -2.58
CA ASN A 474 -18.00 -23.23 -3.49
C ASN A 474 -16.94 -22.43 -4.26
N THR A 475 -15.69 -22.84 -4.19
CA THR A 475 -14.54 -22.22 -4.87
C THR A 475 -14.24 -22.85 -6.22
N SER A 476 -14.70 -24.08 -6.49
CA SER A 476 -14.49 -24.75 -7.78
C SER A 476 -15.39 -24.20 -8.89
N ASN A 477 -16.58 -23.68 -8.55
CA ASN A 477 -17.52 -23.09 -9.52
C ASN A 477 -18.12 -21.73 -9.11
N GLY A 478 -17.80 -21.19 -7.93
CA GLY A 478 -18.28 -19.90 -7.44
C GLY A 478 -19.68 -19.90 -6.81
N SER A 479 -20.44 -20.99 -6.90
CA SER A 479 -21.78 -21.08 -6.32
C SER A 479 -21.80 -21.04 -4.80
N GLN A 480 -22.91 -20.59 -4.21
CA GLN A 480 -23.16 -20.68 -2.78
C GLN A 480 -24.15 -21.81 -2.50
N GLY A 481 -23.97 -22.52 -1.39
CA GLY A 481 -24.79 -23.67 -1.05
C GLY A 481 -24.94 -23.89 0.44
N ASN A 482 -25.66 -24.95 0.79
CA ASN A 482 -26.14 -25.24 2.12
C ASN A 482 -25.69 -26.66 2.51
N ALA A 483 -25.16 -26.86 3.72
CA ALA A 483 -24.75 -28.17 4.21
C ALA A 483 -24.98 -28.33 5.71
N GLY A 484 -25.14 -29.57 6.17
CA GLY A 484 -25.29 -29.89 7.59
C GLY A 484 -24.02 -29.57 8.39
N LYS A 485 -24.16 -28.95 9.57
CA LYS A 485 -23.05 -28.46 10.42
C LYS A 485 -22.01 -29.53 10.79
N GLY A 486 -22.40 -30.80 10.82
CA GLY A 486 -21.53 -31.95 11.11
C GLY A 486 -20.65 -32.42 9.94
N ILE A 487 -20.82 -31.87 8.73
CA ILE A 487 -19.99 -32.15 7.55
C ILE A 487 -18.70 -31.32 7.62
N GLY A 488 -17.62 -31.82 7.02
CA GLY A 488 -16.38 -31.07 6.87
C GLY A 488 -16.40 -30.13 5.66
N SER A 489 -16.00 -28.87 5.84
CA SER A 489 -15.67 -27.95 4.73
C SER A 489 -14.42 -27.12 5.08
N GLY A 490 -13.80 -26.47 4.08
CA GLY A 490 -12.58 -25.69 4.26
C GLY A 490 -12.78 -24.50 5.20
N VAL A 491 -11.70 -24.09 5.88
CA VAL A 491 -11.71 -22.90 6.74
C VAL A 491 -10.46 -22.08 6.48
N ARG A 492 -10.63 -20.76 6.33
CA ARG A 492 -9.56 -19.79 6.40
C ARG A 492 -10.01 -18.59 7.24
N PRO A 493 -9.26 -18.22 8.30
CA PRO A 493 -9.55 -17.02 9.07
C PRO A 493 -9.49 -15.78 8.17
N ILE A 494 -10.44 -14.88 8.36
CA ILE A 494 -10.53 -13.56 7.73
C ILE A 494 -10.48 -12.51 8.84
N ARG A 495 -9.95 -11.32 8.54
CA ARG A 495 -9.87 -10.20 9.47
C ARG A 495 -10.20 -8.88 8.76
N ALA A 496 -10.98 -8.05 9.44
CA ALA A 496 -11.35 -6.70 8.98
C ALA A 496 -10.50 -5.66 9.71
N PHE A 497 -9.98 -4.69 8.94
CA PHE A 497 -9.17 -3.59 9.46
C PHE A 497 -9.31 -2.35 8.55
N GLY A 498 -8.73 -1.22 8.95
CA GLY A 498 -8.78 0.05 8.21
C GLY A 498 -8.10 1.19 8.93
#